data_AF-A0A842YEM1-F1
#
_entry.id   AF-A0A842YEM1-F1
#
_cell.length_a   1.000
_cell.length_b   1.000
_cell.length_c   1.000
_cell.angle_alpha   90.00
_cell.angle_beta   90.00
_cell.angle_gamma   90.00
#
_symmetry.space_group_name_H-M   'P 1'
#
loop_
_entity.id
_entity.type
_entity.pdbx_description
1 polymer ?
#
loop_
_entity_poly.entity_id
_entity_poly.type
_entity_poly.pdbx_seq_one_letter_code
_entity_poly.pdbx_strand_id
1 'polypeptide(L)'
;MLFTPQRLDRVYQAMRREEIDSLVITRRQDVQYLTGYRCAGERIPVACIISENNQPQLIISEFREDTLVGESILAKVHTFSSSLSDDWYRAQGHSYWKAIVDALNELNLSKGMIGLQF
;
A
#
# COMPACT_ATOMS: atom_id res chain seq x y z
N MET A 1 3.12 2.22 19.36
CA MET A 1 1.65 2.23 19.26
C MET A 1 1.23 0.85 18.81
N LEU A 2 0.59 0.07 19.69
CA LEU A 2 0.09 -1.26 19.37
C LEU A 2 -1.09 -1.18 18.38
N PHE A 3 -1.07 -2.06 17.40
CA PHE A 3 -2.13 -2.22 16.41
C PHE A 3 -3.44 -2.59 17.09
N THR A 4 -4.53 -1.92 16.71
CA THR A 4 -5.89 -2.21 17.20
C THR A 4 -6.67 -2.75 16.00
N PRO A 5 -7.12 -4.02 16.00
CA PRO A 5 -7.92 -4.62 14.92
C PRO A 5 -9.10 -3.74 14.47
N GLN A 6 -9.65 -2.99 15.42
CA GLN A 6 -10.72 -1.99 15.29
C GLN A 6 -10.50 -0.94 14.19
N ARG A 7 -9.26 -0.71 13.74
CA ARG A 7 -8.95 0.32 12.72
C ARG A 7 -9.33 -0.15 11.32
N LEU A 8 -8.91 -1.36 10.95
CA LEU A 8 -9.25 -1.97 9.66
C LEU A 8 -10.76 -2.22 9.57
N ASP A 9 -11.40 -2.58 10.69
CA ASP A 9 -12.85 -2.81 10.74
C ASP A 9 -13.65 -1.58 10.26
N ARG A 10 -13.23 -0.36 10.63
CA ARG A 10 -13.88 0.88 10.18
C ARG A 10 -13.68 1.13 8.69
N VAL A 11 -12.48 0.82 8.17
CA VAL A 11 -12.19 0.92 6.74
C VAL A 11 -13.07 -0.06 5.96
N TYR A 12 -13.16 -1.32 6.41
CA TYR A 12 -14.03 -2.33 5.81
C TYR A 12 -15.51 -1.93 5.84
N GLN A 13 -16.00 -1.37 6.95
CA GLN A 13 -17.37 -0.85 7.00
C GLN A 13 -17.63 0.24 5.96
N ALA A 14 -16.69 1.16 5.77
CA ALA A 14 -16.80 2.19 4.74
C ALA A 14 -16.75 1.59 3.34
N MET A 15 -15.82 0.67 3.09
CA MET A 15 -15.71 -0.04 1.80
C MET A 15 -17.01 -0.76 1.44
N ARG A 16 -17.62 -1.51 2.36
CA ARG A 16 -18.92 -2.17 2.11
C ARG A 16 -20.05 -1.20 1.81
N ARG A 17 -20.11 -0.07 2.53
CA ARG A 17 -21.16 0.93 2.32
C ARG A 17 -21.07 1.55 0.93
N GLU A 18 -19.85 1.78 0.45
CA GLU A 18 -19.58 2.39 -0.84
C GLU A 18 -19.39 1.35 -1.96
N GLU A 19 -19.63 0.06 -1.69
CA GLU A 19 -19.43 -1.05 -2.64
C GLU A 19 -18.00 -1.16 -3.21
N ILE A 20 -17.00 -0.72 -2.46
CA ILE A 20 -15.58 -0.73 -2.87
C ILE A 20 -14.96 -2.11 -2.59
N ASP A 21 -14.50 -2.80 -3.63
CA ASP A 21 -13.85 -4.11 -3.53
C ASP A 21 -12.41 -4.02 -2.99
N SER A 22 -11.70 -2.95 -3.36
CA SER A 22 -10.34 -2.70 -2.89
C SER A 22 -10.05 -1.21 -2.77
N LEU A 23 -9.21 -0.85 -1.79
CA LEU A 23 -8.82 0.52 -1.52
C LEU A 23 -7.30 0.64 -1.64
N VAL A 24 -6.84 1.49 -2.56
CA VAL A 24 -5.43 1.86 -2.74
C VAL A 24 -5.17 3.18 -2.02
N ILE A 25 -4.19 3.16 -1.12
CA ILE A 25 -3.82 4.27 -0.25
C ILE A 25 -2.38 4.64 -0.54
N THR A 26 -2.14 5.88 -1.00
CA THR A 26 -0.78 6.36 -1.30
C THR A 26 -0.29 7.42 -0.29
N ARG A 27 -1.16 7.87 0.62
CA ARG A 27 -0.79 8.82 1.68
C ARG A 27 0.02 8.11 2.75
N ARG A 28 1.26 8.56 2.95
CA ARG A 28 2.22 7.94 3.89
C ARG A 28 1.68 7.79 5.31
N GLN A 29 0.97 8.80 5.80
CA GLN A 29 0.41 8.80 7.15
C GLN A 29 -0.63 7.69 7.32
N ASP A 30 -1.48 7.50 6.29
CA ASP A 30 -2.51 6.48 6.29
C ASP A 30 -1.92 5.08 6.07
N VAL A 31 -0.92 4.95 5.19
CA VAL A 31 -0.13 3.71 5.07
C VAL A 31 0.49 3.32 6.41
N GLN A 32 1.16 4.25 7.09
CA GLN A 32 1.76 4.00 8.40
C GLN A 32 0.69 3.65 9.45
N TYR A 33 -0.44 4.36 9.44
CA TYR A 33 -1.54 4.12 10.37
C TYR A 33 -2.12 2.70 10.24
N LEU A 34 -2.20 2.19 9.01
CA LEU A 34 -2.83 0.91 8.67
C LEU A 34 -1.87 -0.27 8.67
N THR A 35 -0.60 -0.07 8.36
CA THR A 35 0.38 -1.18 8.23
C THR A 35 1.44 -1.19 9.34
N GLY A 36 1.57 -0.08 10.06
CA GLY A 36 2.67 0.15 11.00
C GLY A 36 3.98 0.58 10.34
N TYR A 37 4.10 0.47 9.01
CA TYR A 37 5.32 0.77 8.27
C TYR A 37 5.68 2.26 8.31
N ARG A 38 6.91 2.57 8.73
CA ARG A 38 7.42 3.94 8.76
C ARG A 38 8.29 4.21 7.54
N CYS A 39 7.72 4.86 6.54
CA CYS A 39 8.48 5.31 5.38
C CYS A 39 9.45 6.43 5.78
N ALA A 40 10.75 6.11 5.88
CA ALA A 40 11.79 7.09 6.13
C ALA A 40 12.17 7.81 4.81
N GLY A 41 11.89 9.10 4.70
CA GLY A 41 12.26 9.92 3.54
C GLY A 41 11.06 10.39 2.71
N GLU A 42 10.93 11.70 2.54
CA GLU A 42 9.73 12.36 2.01
C GLU A 42 9.48 12.16 0.51
N ARG A 43 10.40 11.51 -0.21
CA ARG A 43 10.42 11.46 -1.68
C ARG A 43 10.22 10.07 -2.27
N ILE A 44 10.24 9.02 -1.47
CA ILE A 44 10.03 7.64 -1.95
C ILE A 44 8.53 7.34 -1.91
N PRO A 45 7.92 6.89 -3.02
CA PRO A 45 6.51 6.55 -3.04
C PRO A 45 6.28 5.24 -2.27
N VAL A 46 5.11 5.17 -1.63
CA VAL A 46 4.65 4.02 -0.86
C VAL A 46 3.15 3.91 -1.05
N ALA A 47 2.65 2.68 -1.17
CA ALA A 47 1.24 2.39 -1.25
C ALA A 47 0.84 1.29 -0.28
N CYS A 48 -0.43 1.27 0.08
CA CYS A 48 -1.07 0.13 0.70
C CYS A 48 -2.35 -0.22 -0.04
N ILE A 49 -2.57 -1.51 -0.31
CA ILE A 49 -3.84 -2.04 -0.82
C ILE A 49 -4.55 -2.73 0.32
N ILE A 50 -5.79 -2.32 0.56
CA ILE A 50 -6.71 -2.91 1.54
C ILE A 50 -7.85 -3.58 0.77
N SER A 51 -8.19 -4.79 1.19
CA SER A 51 -9.33 -5.54 0.67
C SER A 51 -9.90 -6.40 1.78
N GLU A 52 -11.20 -6.66 1.77
CA GLU A 52 -11.78 -7.58 2.73
C GLU A 52 -11.17 -8.98 2.58
N ASN A 53 -10.99 -9.67 3.70
CA ASN A 53 -10.49 -11.05 3.78
C ASN A 53 -9.02 -11.29 3.39
N ASN A 54 -8.27 -10.26 2.97
CA ASN A 54 -6.82 -10.36 2.76
C ASN A 54 -6.05 -9.50 3.76
N GLN A 55 -4.81 -9.90 4.04
CA GLN A 55 -3.88 -9.02 4.72
C GLN A 55 -3.63 -7.77 3.87
N PRO A 56 -3.41 -6.58 4.47
CA PRO A 56 -2.94 -5.42 3.73
C PRO A 56 -1.73 -5.76 2.83
N GLN A 57 -1.69 -5.21 1.62
CA GLN A 57 -0.52 -5.33 0.74
C GLN A 57 0.24 -4.01 0.81
N LEU A 58 1.53 -4.03 1.15
CA LEU A 58 2.39 -2.86 1.23
C LEU A 58 3.29 -2.82 0.01
N ILE A 59 3.25 -1.72 -0.74
CA ILE A 59 4.07 -1.49 -1.94
C ILE A 59 5.19 -0.51 -1.59
N ILE A 60 6.45 -0.95 -1.66
CA ILE A 60 7.64 -0.15 -1.33
C ILE A 60 8.73 -0.29 -2.38
N SER A 61 9.74 0.58 -2.35
CA SER A 61 10.93 0.43 -3.19
C SER A 61 11.79 -0.73 -2.69
N GLU A 62 12.43 -1.46 -3.61
CA GLU A 62 13.41 -2.52 -3.29
C GLU A 62 14.54 -2.04 -2.35
N PHE A 63 14.97 -0.78 -2.45
CA PHE A 63 15.98 -0.19 -1.55
C PHE A 63 15.54 -0.08 -0.08
N ARG A 64 14.26 -0.37 0.21
CA ARG A 64 13.67 -0.29 1.54
C ARG A 64 13.30 -1.66 2.10
N GLU A 65 13.47 -2.73 1.34
CA GLU A 65 13.19 -4.08 1.83
C GLU A 65 14.05 -4.43 3.05
N ASP A 66 15.34 -4.06 3.03
CA ASP A 66 16.27 -4.28 4.14
C ASP A 66 15.91 -3.46 5.39
N THR A 67 15.19 -2.34 5.24
CA THR A 67 14.74 -1.51 6.37
C THR A 67 13.55 -2.10 7.13
N LEU A 68 12.94 -3.17 6.61
CA LEU A 68 11.86 -3.88 7.27
C LEU A 68 12.36 -4.84 8.36
N VAL A 69 13.66 -5.13 8.39
CA VAL A 69 14.27 -6.06 9.36
C VAL A 69 14.13 -5.48 10.78
N GLY A 70 13.22 -6.06 11.56
CA GLY A 70 12.93 -5.65 12.94
C GLY A 70 11.68 -4.77 13.12
N GLU A 71 10.99 -4.37 12.05
CA GLU A 71 9.68 -3.72 12.15
C GLU A 71 8.55 -4.77 12.18
N SER A 72 7.61 -4.63 13.11
CA SER A 72 6.38 -5.43 13.10
C SER A 72 5.41 -4.83 12.07
N ILE A 73 5.53 -5.29 10.83
CA ILE A 73 4.72 -4.82 9.71
C ILE A 73 3.56 -5.79 9.51
N LEU A 74 2.36 -5.23 9.41
CA LEU A 74 1.11 -5.99 9.27
C LEU A 74 0.62 -5.99 7.83
N ALA A 75 1.52 -6.29 6.90
CA ALA A 75 1.24 -6.31 5.48
C ALA A 75 2.11 -7.34 4.75
N LYS A 76 1.57 -7.94 3.67
CA LYS A 76 2.39 -8.63 2.68
C LYS A 76 3.12 -7.57 1.85
N VAL A 77 4.43 -7.70 1.74
CA VAL A 77 5.28 -6.71 1.08
C VAL A 77 5.45 -7.04 -0.40
N HIS A 78 5.36 -6.01 -1.22
CA HIS A 78 5.71 -6.03 -2.64
C HIS A 78 6.71 -4.92 -2.91
N THR A 79 7.73 -5.24 -3.68
CA THR A 79 8.77 -4.28 -4.04
C THR A 79 8.62 -3.84 -5.49
N PHE A 80 9.00 -2.59 -5.77
CA PHE A 80 9.21 -2.12 -7.14
C PHE A 80 10.64 -1.65 -7.31
N SER A 81 11.20 -1.92 -8.49
CA SER A 81 12.51 -1.39 -8.85
C SER A 81 12.40 0.09 -9.20
N SER A 82 13.30 0.86 -8.60
CA SER A 82 13.39 2.30 -8.76
C SER A 82 14.70 2.60 -9.49
N SER A 83 14.64 2.89 -10.79
CA SER A 83 15.84 3.38 -11.47
C SER A 83 16.15 4.80 -10.99
N LEU A 84 17.39 5.08 -10.59
CA LEU A 84 17.84 6.42 -10.17
C LEU A 84 17.74 7.45 -11.32
N SER A 85 17.57 6.98 -12.56
CA SER A 85 17.47 7.78 -13.79
C SER A 85 16.05 8.21 -14.14
N ASP A 86 15.02 7.54 -13.61
CA ASP A 86 13.65 7.94 -13.87
C ASP A 86 13.32 9.17 -13.03
N ASP A 87 12.67 10.15 -13.65
CA ASP A 87 12.17 11.40 -13.07
C ASP A 87 11.32 11.15 -11.81
N TRP A 88 11.97 10.86 -10.69
CA TRP A 88 11.36 10.52 -9.40
C TRP A 88 10.45 11.62 -8.85
N TYR A 89 10.56 12.83 -9.43
CA TYR A 89 9.74 14.00 -9.16
C TYR A 89 8.39 14.01 -9.89
N ARG A 90 8.24 13.29 -11.01
CA ARG A 90 6.98 13.25 -11.77
C ARG A 90 6.16 12.03 -11.34
N ALA A 91 5.45 12.21 -10.22
CA ALA A 91 4.26 11.45 -9.85
C ALA A 91 4.36 9.93 -10.09
N GLN A 92 5.10 9.23 -9.22
CA GLN A 92 4.98 7.77 -9.06
C GLN A 92 5.27 6.99 -10.36
N GLY A 93 6.55 6.70 -10.64
CA GLY A 93 6.99 6.08 -11.90
C GLY A 93 6.26 4.78 -12.27
N HIS A 94 6.30 4.41 -13.56
CA HIS A 94 5.58 3.27 -14.13
C HIS A 94 5.72 1.99 -13.29
N SER A 95 6.93 1.70 -12.80
CA SER A 95 7.21 0.52 -11.96
C SER A 95 6.41 0.49 -10.64
N TYR A 96 6.16 1.64 -10.02
CA TYR A 96 5.37 1.73 -8.79
C TYR A 96 3.90 1.40 -9.05
N TRP A 97 3.29 2.03 -10.06
CA TRP A 97 1.89 1.75 -10.42
C TRP A 97 1.73 0.32 -10.94
N LYS A 98 2.72 -0.18 -11.69
CA LYS A 98 2.75 -1.56 -12.12
C LYS A 98 2.72 -2.51 -10.93
N ALA A 99 3.53 -2.29 -9.90
CA ALA A 99 3.50 -3.11 -8.69
C ALA A 99 2.13 -3.07 -7.97
N ILE A 100 1.45 -1.92 -7.93
CA ILE A 100 0.07 -1.83 -7.41
C ILE A 100 -0.88 -2.70 -8.24
N VAL A 101 -0.83 -2.58 -9.56
CA VAL A 101 -1.70 -3.33 -10.47
C VAL A 101 -1.42 -4.83 -10.39
N ASP A 102 -0.15 -5.23 -10.34
CA ASP A 102 0.27 -6.62 -10.21
C ASP A 102 -0.24 -7.21 -8.88
N ALA A 103 -0.11 -6.48 -7.77
CA ALA A 103 -0.66 -6.89 -6.48
C ALA A 103 -2.20 -6.99 -6.48
N LEU A 104 -2.91 -6.09 -7.16
CA LEU A 104 -4.37 -6.20 -7.33
C LEU A 104 -4.77 -7.43 -8.17
N ASN A 105 -3.98 -7.75 -9.20
CA ASN A 105 -4.19 -8.94 -10.03
C ASN A 105 -3.94 -10.23 -9.22
N GLU A 106 -2.90 -10.29 -8.40
CA GLU A 106 -2.64 -11.43 -7.50
C GLU A 106 -3.81 -11.70 -6.56
N LEU A 107 -4.49 -10.64 -6.09
CA LEU A 107 -5.66 -10.74 -5.24
C LEU A 107 -6.97 -11.01 -6.00
N ASN A 108 -6.94 -11.06 -7.34
CA ASN A 108 -8.12 -11.12 -8.22
C ASN A 108 -9.10 -9.93 -8.03
N LEU A 109 -8.59 -8.76 -7.62
CA LEU A 109 -9.38 -7.55 -7.35
C LEU A 109 -9.36 -6.52 -8.48
N SER A 110 -8.62 -6.80 -9.56
CA SER A 110 -8.42 -5.85 -10.66
C SER A 110 -9.66 -5.55 -11.51
N LYS A 111 -10.75 -6.31 -11.32
CA LYS A 111 -12.01 -6.14 -12.06
C LYS A 111 -13.12 -5.47 -11.22
N GLY A 112 -12.86 -5.24 -9.94
CA GLY A 112 -13.81 -4.63 -9.00
C GLY A 112 -13.74 -3.10 -8.99
N MET A 113 -14.56 -2.48 -8.14
CA MET A 113 -14.46 -1.07 -7.82
C MET A 113 -13.25 -0.80 -6.92
N ILE A 114 -12.32 0.00 -7.44
CA ILE A 114 -11.08 0.37 -6.75
C ILE A 114 -11.21 1.80 -6.24
N GLY A 115 -11.23 1.99 -4.93
CA GLY A 115 -11.09 3.29 -4.29
C GLY A 115 -9.63 3.73 -4.32
N LEU A 116 -9.37 5.02 -4.56
CA LEU A 116 -8.02 5.58 -4.56
C LEU A 116 -7.94 6.80 -3.64
N GLN A 117 -6.95 6.80 -2.74
CA GLN A 117 -6.64 7.91 -1.85
C GLN A 117 -5.20 8.42 -2.11
N PHE A 118 -5.10 9.65 -2.61
CA PHE A 118 -3.84 10.38 -2.86
C PHE A 118 -3.69 11.60 -1.98
#